data_AF-A0A4Q2V3N4-F1
#
_entry.id   AF-A0A4Q2V3N4-F1
#
_cell.length_a   1.000
_cell.length_b   1.000
_cell.length_c   1.000
_cell.angle_alpha   90.00
_cell.angle_beta   90.00
_cell.angle_gamma   90.00
#
_symmetry.space_group_name_H-M   'P 1'
#
loop_
_entity.id
_entity.type
_entity.pdbx_description
1 polymer ?
#
loop_
_entity_poly.entity_id
_entity_poly.type
_entity_poly.pdbx_seq_one_letter_code
_entity_poly.pdbx_strand_id
1 'polypeptide(L)'
;MSTEYAWGPQLGEDTSLDTAAYYTDPFYAECRAYGQIREAIEKNILKKDVAVPCHGFFFLKNKDQETLQNRNIDLGLDLVDMDYQRSAIGGRRARAIVKDLASSNSGITSTTIRKILSKVVLMNKAGIYNMDIRIGNFCDGQLVDFGSSWTEPHALLASLSREAAAESKLADRVMFDHMVENEELKNCGEVKAIHSMRLRSHG
;
A
#
# COMPACT_ATOMS: atom_id res chain seq x y z
N MET A 1 -27.42 -18.53 -2.34
CA MET A 1 -27.38 -17.26 -1.57
C MET A 1 -26.42 -16.36 -2.31
N SER A 2 -26.83 -15.13 -2.65
CA SER A 2 -25.94 -14.16 -3.30
C SER A 2 -24.75 -13.93 -2.37
N THR A 3 -23.55 -14.27 -2.82
CA THR A 3 -22.33 -13.90 -2.09
C THR A 3 -22.16 -12.40 -2.31
N GLU A 4 -22.69 -11.58 -1.42
CA GLU A 4 -22.48 -10.14 -1.48
C GLU A 4 -21.00 -9.87 -1.18
N TYR A 5 -20.22 -9.61 -2.23
CA TYR A 5 -18.85 -9.18 -2.09
C TYR A 5 -18.82 -7.71 -1.66
N ALA A 6 -17.96 -7.38 -0.70
CA ALA A 6 -17.86 -6.04 -0.12
C ALA A 6 -17.55 -4.91 -1.13
N TRP A 7 -17.10 -5.25 -2.35
CA TRP A 7 -16.81 -4.33 -3.44
C TRP A 7 -17.98 -4.13 -4.43
N GLY A 8 -19.02 -4.97 -4.37
CA GLY A 8 -20.18 -4.93 -5.28
C GLY A 8 -20.87 -3.56 -5.33
N PRO A 9 -21.12 -2.89 -4.19
CA PRO A 9 -21.73 -1.56 -4.18
C PRO A 9 -20.89 -0.47 -4.87
N GLN A 10 -19.57 -0.62 -4.93
CA GLN A 10 -18.65 0.38 -5.49
C GLN A 10 -18.28 0.10 -6.95
N LEU A 11 -18.05 -1.16 -7.31
CA LEU A 11 -17.67 -1.55 -8.67
C LEU A 11 -18.87 -1.95 -9.53
N GLY A 12 -20.05 -2.12 -8.93
CA GLY A 12 -21.23 -2.68 -9.57
C GLY A 12 -21.29 -4.21 -9.42
N GLU A 13 -22.49 -4.73 -9.22
CA GLU A 13 -22.75 -6.16 -8.99
C GLU A 13 -22.35 -7.04 -10.18
N ASP A 14 -22.34 -6.47 -11.40
CA ASP A 14 -21.95 -7.16 -12.63
C ASP A 14 -20.42 -7.20 -12.86
N THR A 15 -19.62 -6.58 -11.98
CA THR A 15 -18.16 -6.60 -12.12
C THR A 15 -17.62 -8.01 -11.96
N SER A 16 -16.79 -8.45 -12.91
CA SER A 16 -16.19 -9.78 -12.84
C SER A 16 -15.24 -9.90 -11.64
N LEU A 17 -15.18 -11.10 -11.04
CA LEU A 17 -14.27 -11.39 -9.94
C LEU A 17 -12.82 -11.03 -10.27
N ASP A 18 -12.36 -11.29 -11.49
CA ASP A 18 -11.01 -10.95 -11.92
C ASP A 18 -10.75 -9.44 -11.90
N THR A 19 -11.73 -8.63 -12.31
CA THR A 19 -11.63 -7.17 -12.30
C THR A 19 -11.66 -6.63 -10.89
N ALA A 20 -12.55 -7.13 -10.04
CA ALA A 20 -12.62 -6.73 -8.65
C ALA A 20 -11.35 -7.11 -7.89
N ALA A 21 -10.88 -8.34 -8.08
CA ALA A 21 -9.67 -8.84 -7.47
C ALA A 21 -8.44 -8.09 -7.95
N TYR A 22 -8.38 -7.68 -9.22
CA TYR A 22 -7.32 -6.81 -9.69
C TYR A 22 -7.15 -5.61 -8.75
N TYR A 23 -8.23 -4.94 -8.32
CA TYR A 23 -8.12 -3.78 -7.42
C TYR A 23 -8.09 -4.11 -5.91
N THR A 24 -8.59 -5.26 -5.49
CA THR A 24 -8.78 -5.59 -4.05
C THR A 24 -7.79 -6.62 -3.50
N ASP A 25 -7.14 -7.39 -4.37
CA ASP A 25 -6.17 -8.41 -3.97
C ASP A 25 -4.84 -7.76 -3.55
N PRO A 26 -4.35 -8.00 -2.32
CA PRO A 26 -3.13 -7.38 -1.83
C PRO A 26 -1.89 -7.66 -2.68
N PHE A 27 -1.80 -8.85 -3.28
CA PHE A 27 -0.68 -9.18 -4.16
C PHE A 27 -0.69 -8.31 -5.42
N TYR A 28 -1.86 -8.10 -6.03
CA TYR A 28 -1.97 -7.24 -7.21
C TYR A 28 -1.79 -5.76 -6.86
N ALA A 29 -2.27 -5.31 -5.70
CA ALA A 29 -2.01 -3.96 -5.20
C ALA A 29 -0.50 -3.69 -5.13
N GLU A 30 0.25 -4.59 -4.49
CA GLU A 30 1.69 -4.47 -4.36
C GLU A 30 2.42 -4.52 -5.72
N CYS A 31 1.99 -5.40 -6.63
CA CYS A 31 2.55 -5.46 -8.00
C CYS A 31 2.35 -4.15 -8.76
N ARG A 32 1.17 -3.53 -8.67
CA ARG A 32 0.90 -2.22 -9.31
C ARG A 32 1.77 -1.13 -8.71
N ALA A 33 1.86 -1.07 -7.37
CA ALA A 33 2.67 -0.07 -6.70
C ALA A 33 4.14 -0.17 -7.13
N TYR A 34 4.74 -1.36 -7.09
CA TYR A 34 6.14 -1.52 -7.53
C TYR A 34 6.34 -1.25 -9.02
N GLY A 35 5.37 -1.60 -9.87
CA GLY A 35 5.37 -1.22 -11.29
C GLY A 35 5.44 0.30 -11.48
N GLN A 36 4.54 1.03 -10.81
CA GLN A 36 4.48 2.49 -10.86
C GLN A 36 5.72 3.16 -10.23
N ILE A 37 6.23 2.61 -9.13
CA ILE A 37 7.48 3.09 -8.49
C ILE A 37 8.64 2.97 -9.47
N ARG A 38 8.79 1.83 -10.14
CA ARG A 38 9.85 1.63 -11.14
C ARG A 38 9.75 2.65 -12.27
N GLU A 39 8.56 2.82 -12.86
CA GLU A 39 8.36 3.81 -13.92
C GLU A 39 8.63 5.25 -13.44
N ALA A 40 8.19 5.60 -12.23
CA ALA A 40 8.39 6.92 -11.67
C ALA A 40 9.88 7.19 -11.36
N ILE A 41 10.65 6.17 -10.97
CA ILE A 41 12.11 6.26 -10.82
C ILE A 41 12.78 6.47 -12.18
N GLU A 42 12.39 5.70 -13.21
CA GLU A 42 12.92 5.85 -14.58
C GLU A 42 12.64 7.25 -15.16
N LYS A 43 11.46 7.81 -14.83
CA LYS A 43 11.05 9.17 -15.20
C LYS A 43 11.63 10.26 -14.28
N ASN A 44 12.50 9.92 -13.32
CA ASN A 44 13.11 10.83 -12.34
C ASN A 44 12.11 11.58 -11.43
N ILE A 45 10.89 11.07 -11.28
CA ILE A 45 9.86 11.61 -10.38
C ILE A 45 10.13 11.15 -8.94
N LEU A 46 10.49 9.87 -8.76
CA LEU A 46 10.84 9.28 -7.48
C LEU A 46 12.34 8.96 -7.39
N LYS A 47 12.85 8.88 -6.17
CA LYS A 47 14.20 8.37 -5.88
C LYS A 47 14.15 6.88 -5.57
N LYS A 48 15.27 6.19 -5.79
CA LYS A 48 15.37 4.73 -5.57
C LYS A 48 15.17 4.32 -4.10
N ASP A 49 15.39 5.23 -3.17
CA ASP A 49 15.29 4.99 -1.74
C ASP A 49 13.87 5.25 -1.18
N VAL A 50 12.85 5.34 -2.04
CA VAL A 50 11.46 5.53 -1.62
C VAL A 50 10.84 4.24 -1.06
N ALA A 51 11.25 3.10 -1.60
CA ALA A 51 10.79 1.77 -1.24
C ALA A 51 11.96 0.78 -1.32
N VAL A 52 11.85 -0.33 -0.60
CA VAL A 52 12.81 -1.45 -0.73
C VAL A 52 12.72 -1.99 -2.16
N PRO A 53 13.85 -2.17 -2.88
CA PRO A 53 13.83 -2.65 -4.25
C PRO A 53 13.10 -3.99 -4.40
N CYS A 54 12.20 -4.07 -5.37
CA CYS A 54 11.46 -5.26 -5.76
C CYS A 54 12.02 -5.80 -7.08
N HIS A 55 12.39 -7.08 -7.09
CA HIS A 55 12.98 -7.79 -8.23
C HIS A 55 11.94 -8.54 -9.07
N GLY A 56 10.70 -8.57 -8.62
CA GLY A 56 9.57 -9.16 -9.33
C GLY A 56 8.79 -10.13 -8.47
N PHE A 57 7.97 -10.94 -9.13
CA PHE A 57 7.04 -11.86 -8.51
C PHE A 57 6.97 -13.17 -9.28
N PHE A 58 6.59 -14.24 -8.60
CA PHE A 58 6.41 -15.56 -9.21
C PHE A 58 5.46 -16.43 -8.40
N PHE A 59 4.93 -17.46 -9.04
CA PHE A 59 4.20 -18.52 -8.35
C PHE A 59 5.17 -19.58 -7.86
N LEU A 60 5.04 -19.99 -6.60
CA LEU A 60 5.81 -21.10 -6.06
C LEU A 60 5.51 -22.39 -6.85
N LYS A 61 6.54 -23.22 -7.06
CA LYS A 61 6.31 -24.58 -7.56
C LYS A 61 5.78 -25.44 -6.41
N ASN A 62 5.09 -26.53 -6.73
CA ASN A 62 4.56 -27.45 -5.71
C ASN A 62 5.65 -27.89 -4.72
N LYS A 63 6.86 -28.21 -5.23
CA LYS A 63 8.01 -28.56 -4.40
C LYS A 63 8.44 -27.43 -3.45
N ASP A 64 8.37 -26.18 -3.87
CA ASP A 64 8.73 -25.03 -3.04
C ASP A 64 7.71 -24.86 -1.91
N GLN A 65 6.41 -25.01 -2.23
CA GLN A 65 5.34 -24.96 -1.24
C GLN A 65 5.48 -26.05 -0.19
N GLU A 66 5.67 -27.30 -0.62
CA GLU A 66 5.89 -28.44 0.28
C GLU A 66 7.11 -28.19 1.17
N THR A 67 8.19 -27.64 0.60
CA THR A 67 9.42 -27.33 1.36
C THR A 67 9.16 -26.28 2.44
N LEU A 68 8.38 -25.22 2.15
CA LEU A 68 8.05 -24.18 3.11
C LEU A 68 7.07 -24.70 4.19
N GLN A 69 6.06 -25.45 3.80
CA GLN A 69 5.09 -26.05 4.72
C GLN A 69 5.75 -27.04 5.68
N ASN A 70 6.70 -27.85 5.19
CA ASN A 70 7.51 -28.74 6.04
C ASN A 70 8.39 -27.98 7.04
N ARG A 71 8.61 -26.67 6.85
CA ARG A 71 9.28 -25.78 7.80
C ARG A 71 8.29 -25.03 8.70
N ASN A 72 7.02 -25.44 8.72
CA ASN A 72 5.92 -24.80 9.44
C ASN A 72 5.67 -23.34 9.02
N ILE A 73 5.94 -23.02 7.74
CA ILE A 73 5.58 -21.73 7.18
C ILE A 73 4.17 -21.83 6.62
N ASP A 74 3.24 -21.07 7.19
CA ASP A 74 1.89 -20.90 6.65
C ASP A 74 1.93 -20.04 5.38
N LEU A 75 1.34 -20.56 4.31
CA LEU A 75 1.26 -19.90 3.00
C LEU A 75 -0.07 -19.17 2.79
N GLY A 76 -1.00 -19.22 3.76
CA GLY A 76 -2.27 -18.52 3.72
C GLY A 76 -3.18 -18.96 2.57
N LEU A 77 -3.00 -20.19 2.06
CA LEU A 77 -3.76 -20.69 0.90
C LEU A 77 -5.26 -20.86 1.19
N ASP A 78 -5.65 -20.96 2.46
CA ASP A 78 -7.05 -21.14 2.87
C ASP A 78 -7.77 -19.80 3.17
N LEU A 79 -7.06 -18.66 3.08
CA LEU A 79 -7.61 -17.33 3.40
C LEU A 79 -8.34 -16.66 2.23
N VAL A 80 -8.19 -17.19 1.02
CA VAL A 80 -8.75 -16.62 -0.20
C VAL A 80 -9.84 -17.54 -0.75
N ASP A 81 -10.91 -16.95 -1.27
CA ASP A 81 -12.03 -17.69 -1.86
C ASP A 81 -11.54 -18.74 -2.88
N MET A 82 -12.01 -19.98 -2.70
CA MET A 82 -11.52 -21.14 -3.45
C MET A 82 -11.92 -21.12 -4.92
N ASP A 83 -13.04 -20.48 -5.25
CA ASP A 83 -13.53 -20.38 -6.62
C ASP A 83 -12.76 -19.27 -7.35
N TYR A 84 -12.50 -18.14 -6.71
CA TYR A 84 -11.58 -17.13 -7.20
C TYR A 84 -10.16 -17.68 -7.39
N GLN A 85 -9.61 -18.41 -6.43
CA GLN A 85 -8.27 -19.02 -6.59
C GLN A 85 -8.20 -19.96 -7.79
N ARG A 86 -9.28 -20.70 -8.09
CA ARG A 86 -9.33 -21.61 -9.23
C ARG A 86 -9.42 -20.87 -10.56
N SER A 87 -10.10 -19.71 -10.60
CA SER A 87 -10.21 -18.89 -11.81
C SER A 87 -8.97 -18.02 -12.04
N ALA A 88 -8.27 -17.64 -10.99
CA ALA A 88 -7.12 -16.76 -11.06
C ALA A 88 -5.91 -17.40 -11.77
N ILE A 89 -5.14 -16.57 -12.48
CA ILE A 89 -3.84 -16.96 -13.04
C ILE A 89 -2.95 -17.44 -11.90
N GLY A 90 -2.43 -18.66 -12.03
CA GLY A 90 -1.63 -19.29 -10.97
C GLY A 90 -2.35 -20.40 -10.23
N GLY A 91 -3.69 -20.39 -10.23
CA GLY A 91 -4.50 -21.34 -9.48
C GLY A 91 -4.28 -21.20 -7.97
N ARG A 92 -4.25 -22.35 -7.29
CA ARG A 92 -3.98 -22.45 -5.83
C ARG A 92 -2.51 -22.30 -5.44
N ARG A 93 -1.66 -21.81 -6.34
CA ARG A 93 -0.24 -21.69 -6.04
C ARG A 93 0.02 -20.43 -5.22
N ALA A 94 0.79 -20.58 -4.16
CA ALA A 94 1.28 -19.46 -3.36
C ALA A 94 2.03 -18.48 -4.25
N ARG A 95 1.78 -17.20 -4.02
CA ARG A 95 2.34 -16.08 -4.78
C ARG A 95 3.47 -15.47 -3.97
N ALA A 96 4.60 -15.23 -4.61
CA ALA A 96 5.79 -14.70 -3.97
C ALA A 96 6.22 -13.39 -4.64
N ILE A 97 6.69 -12.45 -3.83
CA ILE A 97 7.32 -11.20 -4.24
C ILE A 97 8.75 -11.22 -3.74
N VAL A 98 9.71 -10.91 -4.62
CA VAL A 98 11.15 -10.92 -4.31
C VAL A 98 11.61 -9.49 -4.09
N LYS A 99 12.18 -9.21 -2.92
CA LYS A 99 12.69 -7.90 -2.53
C LYS A 99 14.12 -8.01 -2.01
N ASP A 100 14.81 -6.89 -1.96
CA ASP A 100 16.04 -6.79 -1.19
C ASP A 100 15.78 -7.12 0.29
N LEU A 101 16.73 -7.81 0.90
CA LEU A 101 16.72 -8.04 2.33
C LEU A 101 17.12 -6.75 3.04
N ALA A 102 16.14 -6.04 3.59
CA ALA A 102 16.35 -4.83 4.37
C ALA A 102 16.54 -5.14 5.86
N SER A 103 17.07 -4.18 6.63
CA SER A 103 17.20 -4.33 8.08
C SER A 103 15.84 -4.22 8.77
N SER A 104 15.75 -4.68 10.02
CA SER A 104 14.55 -4.50 10.85
C SER A 104 14.43 -3.10 11.46
N ASN A 105 15.40 -2.21 11.21
CA ASN A 105 15.35 -0.84 11.67
C ASN A 105 14.43 -0.02 10.78
N SER A 106 13.46 0.71 11.33
CA SER A 106 12.56 1.54 10.52
C SER A 106 13.29 2.67 9.79
N GLY A 107 14.43 3.14 10.31
CA GLY A 107 15.15 4.31 9.83
C GLY A 107 14.41 5.64 10.09
N ILE A 108 13.26 5.61 10.77
CA ILE A 108 12.52 6.79 11.18
C ILE A 108 13.13 7.32 12.48
N THR A 109 13.65 8.54 12.42
CA THR A 109 14.20 9.28 13.56
C THR A 109 13.80 10.74 13.46
N SER A 110 13.99 11.52 14.53
CA SER A 110 13.74 12.97 14.52
C SER A 110 14.49 13.73 13.41
N THR A 111 15.61 13.19 12.92
CA THR A 111 16.40 13.81 11.84
C THR A 111 15.99 13.36 10.44
N THR A 112 15.39 12.17 10.29
CA THR A 112 15.00 11.60 8.99
C THR A 112 13.51 11.81 8.67
N ILE A 113 12.67 12.03 9.69
CA ILE A 113 11.22 12.16 9.63
C ILE A 113 10.71 13.05 8.48
N ARG A 114 11.25 14.27 8.34
CA ARG A 114 10.82 15.20 7.27
C ARG A 114 11.18 14.70 5.87
N LYS A 115 12.32 14.03 5.74
CA LYS A 115 12.75 13.44 4.46
C LYS A 115 11.83 12.29 4.09
N ILE A 116 11.44 11.46 5.06
CA ILE A 116 10.51 10.34 4.86
C ILE A 116 9.11 10.85 4.52
N LEU A 117 8.59 11.87 5.22
CA LEU A 117 7.33 12.51 4.84
C LEU A 117 7.38 13.04 3.40
N SER A 118 8.50 13.67 3.00
CA SER A 118 8.67 14.14 1.63
C SER A 118 8.61 13.00 0.62
N LYS A 119 9.16 11.82 0.93
CA LYS A 119 9.04 10.61 0.11
C LYS A 119 7.59 10.15 -0.02
N VAL A 120 6.84 10.08 1.09
CA VAL A 120 5.40 9.74 1.10
C VAL A 120 4.61 10.71 0.21
N VAL A 121 4.83 12.01 0.37
CA VAL A 121 4.17 13.05 -0.43
C VAL A 121 4.51 12.90 -1.92
N LEU A 122 5.76 12.58 -2.26
CA LEU A 122 6.16 12.36 -3.66
C LEU A 122 5.51 11.10 -4.25
N MET A 123 5.35 10.01 -3.48
CA MET A 123 4.59 8.83 -3.93
C MET A 123 3.14 9.18 -4.22
N ASN A 124 2.48 9.91 -3.33
CA ASN A 124 1.09 10.34 -3.55
C ASN A 124 0.94 11.21 -4.80
N LYS A 125 1.94 12.07 -5.09
CA LYS A 125 2.00 12.84 -6.34
C LYS A 125 2.24 11.97 -7.58
N ALA A 126 2.90 10.82 -7.43
CA ALA A 126 3.09 9.84 -8.48
C ALA A 126 1.88 8.90 -8.66
N GLY A 127 0.77 9.16 -7.96
CA GLY A 127 -0.45 8.36 -8.03
C GLY A 127 -0.39 7.06 -7.22
N ILE A 128 0.53 6.95 -6.26
CA ILE A 128 0.67 5.80 -5.37
C ILE A 128 0.27 6.23 -3.96
N TYR A 129 -0.79 5.62 -3.43
CA TYR A 129 -1.28 5.80 -2.08
C TYR A 129 -1.06 4.49 -1.33
N ASN A 130 -0.22 4.47 -0.29
CA ASN A 130 0.17 3.24 0.39
C ASN A 130 -0.98 2.65 1.23
N MET A 131 -1.79 3.52 1.85
CA MET A 131 -2.96 3.20 2.68
C MET A 131 -2.67 2.37 3.94
N ASP A 132 -1.41 2.13 4.29
CA ASP A 132 -0.98 1.47 5.54
C ASP A 132 0.35 2.07 6.04
N ILE A 133 0.41 3.40 6.17
CA ILE A 133 1.60 4.09 6.68
C ILE A 133 1.69 3.88 8.19
N ARG A 134 2.66 3.07 8.62
CA ARG A 134 2.99 2.80 10.03
C ARG A 134 4.44 2.41 10.19
N ILE A 135 5.00 2.58 11.39
CA ILE A 135 6.44 2.39 11.64
C ILE A 135 6.95 1.01 11.23
N GLY A 136 6.15 -0.04 11.45
CA GLY A 136 6.49 -1.43 11.11
C GLY A 136 6.57 -1.72 9.61
N ASN A 137 6.06 -0.83 8.76
CA ASN A 137 6.12 -0.96 7.30
C ASN A 137 7.30 -0.18 6.69
N PHE A 138 8.20 0.34 7.53
CA PHE A 138 9.45 0.95 7.10
C PHE A 138 10.65 0.08 7.44
N CYS A 139 11.61 0.03 6.53
CA CYS A 139 12.95 -0.52 6.72
C CYS A 139 13.97 0.48 6.17
N ASP A 140 14.92 0.90 7.00
CA ASP A 140 15.98 1.86 6.65
C ASP A 140 15.45 3.17 6.00
N GLY A 141 14.27 3.61 6.41
CA GLY A 141 13.58 4.80 5.89
C GLY A 141 12.93 4.62 4.52
N GLN A 142 12.74 3.36 4.09
CA GLN A 142 12.08 2.94 2.86
C GLN A 142 10.80 2.17 3.19
N LEU A 143 9.74 2.33 2.41
CA LEU A 143 8.54 1.47 2.56
C LEU A 143 8.79 0.05 2.05
N VAL A 144 8.24 -0.94 2.75
CA VAL A 144 8.38 -2.36 2.39
C VAL A 144 7.05 -3.01 2.03
N ASP A 145 5.93 -2.57 2.57
CA ASP A 145 4.61 -3.21 2.36
C ASP A 145 3.70 -2.30 1.51
N PHE A 146 3.16 -2.85 0.42
CA PHE A 146 2.21 -2.16 -0.46
C PHE A 146 0.96 -3.01 -0.71
N GLY A 147 0.69 -4.02 0.12
CA GLY A 147 -0.49 -4.87 0.00
C GLY A 147 -1.82 -4.12 0.12
N SER A 148 -1.82 -2.96 0.79
CA SER A 148 -3.01 -2.10 0.92
C SER A 148 -3.08 -0.97 -0.11
N SER A 149 -2.07 -0.86 -0.98
CA SER A 149 -1.87 0.33 -1.79
C SER A 149 -2.90 0.52 -2.90
N TRP A 150 -3.29 1.77 -3.11
CA TRP A 150 -4.08 2.21 -4.25
C TRP A 150 -3.18 2.93 -5.23
N THR A 151 -3.07 2.39 -6.44
CA THR A 151 -2.24 2.96 -7.51
C THR A 151 -3.13 3.41 -8.66
N GLU A 152 -3.01 4.67 -9.09
CA GLU A 152 -3.81 5.19 -10.21
C GLU A 152 -3.36 4.60 -11.56
N PRO A 153 -4.32 4.25 -12.45
CA PRO A 153 -5.76 4.30 -12.26
C PRO A 153 -6.28 3.21 -11.31
N HIS A 154 -7.21 3.56 -10.41
CA HIS A 154 -7.79 2.65 -9.42
C HIS A 154 -9.32 2.71 -9.46
N ALA A 155 -10.00 1.62 -9.79
CA ALA A 155 -11.45 1.63 -10.02
C ALA A 155 -12.24 2.03 -8.77
N LEU A 156 -11.86 1.51 -7.59
CA LEU A 156 -12.49 1.89 -6.33
C LEU A 156 -12.27 3.36 -5.97
N LEU A 157 -11.12 3.93 -6.34
CA LEU A 157 -10.87 5.36 -6.10
C LEU A 157 -11.71 6.22 -7.06
N ALA A 158 -11.86 5.77 -8.31
CA ALA A 158 -12.63 6.44 -9.34
C ALA A 158 -14.15 6.38 -9.08
N SER A 159 -14.64 5.37 -8.34
CA SER A 159 -16.05 5.26 -7.95
C SER A 159 -16.44 6.15 -6.77
N LEU A 160 -15.47 6.72 -6.04
CA LEU A 160 -15.75 7.59 -4.90
C LEU A 160 -16.25 8.98 -5.34
N SER A 161 -16.96 9.67 -4.44
CA SER A 161 -17.18 11.10 -4.58
C SER A 161 -15.85 11.85 -4.63
N ARG A 162 -15.87 13.08 -5.16
CA ARG A 162 -14.66 13.90 -5.24
C ARG A 162 -14.05 14.14 -3.85
N GLU A 163 -14.91 14.35 -2.86
CA GLU A 163 -14.54 14.59 -1.47
C GLU A 163 -13.90 13.35 -0.86
N ALA A 164 -14.54 12.18 -0.96
CA ALA A 164 -14.02 10.93 -0.42
C ALA A 164 -12.73 10.47 -1.14
N ALA A 165 -12.62 10.70 -2.44
CA ALA A 165 -11.38 10.47 -3.18
C ALA A 165 -10.26 11.41 -2.69
N ALA A 166 -10.55 12.69 -2.46
CA ALA A 166 -9.57 13.63 -1.93
C ALA A 166 -9.10 13.24 -0.51
N GLU A 167 -10.00 12.79 0.35
CA GLU A 167 -9.68 12.26 1.68
C GLU A 167 -8.79 11.03 1.59
N SER A 168 -9.13 10.07 0.73
CA SER A 168 -8.33 8.86 0.50
C SER A 168 -6.90 9.21 0.04
N LYS A 169 -6.76 10.21 -0.84
CA LYS A 169 -5.45 10.70 -1.32
C LYS A 169 -4.62 11.42 -0.26
N LEU A 170 -5.25 11.87 0.83
CA LEU A 170 -4.59 12.50 1.97
C LEU A 170 -4.32 11.53 3.13
N ALA A 171 -4.92 10.33 3.11
CA ALA A 171 -4.88 9.36 4.19
C ALA A 171 -3.45 9.00 4.63
N ASP A 172 -2.53 8.79 3.68
CA ASP A 172 -1.13 8.48 3.97
C ASP A 172 -0.45 9.55 4.85
N ARG A 173 -0.79 10.84 4.65
CA ARG A 173 -0.19 11.93 5.43
C ARG A 173 -0.75 11.94 6.84
N VAL A 174 -2.05 11.72 6.98
CA VAL A 174 -2.72 11.62 8.29
C VAL A 174 -2.16 10.44 9.07
N MET A 175 -2.01 9.27 8.43
CA MET A 175 -1.38 8.09 9.02
C MET A 175 0.08 8.36 9.41
N PHE A 176 0.83 9.10 8.59
CA PHE A 176 2.20 9.50 8.91
C PHE A 176 2.25 10.39 10.16
N ASP A 177 1.38 11.40 10.26
CA ASP A 177 1.32 12.29 11.42
C ASP A 177 0.97 11.50 12.70
N HIS A 178 -0.01 10.61 12.64
CA HIS A 178 -0.35 9.73 13.76
C HIS A 178 0.79 8.79 14.16
N MET A 179 1.51 8.22 13.19
CA MET A 179 2.70 7.40 13.46
C MET A 179 3.75 8.20 14.23
N VAL A 180 3.97 9.47 13.87
CA VAL A 180 4.96 10.33 14.52
C VAL A 180 4.54 10.67 15.95
N GLU A 181 3.26 10.97 16.16
CA GLU A 181 2.70 11.27 17.49
C GLU A 181 2.81 10.07 18.43
N ASN A 182 2.45 8.87 17.95
CA ASN A 182 2.45 7.65 18.75
C ASN A 182 3.84 7.19 19.19
N GLU A 183 4.86 7.46 18.37
CA GLU A 183 6.25 7.07 18.64
C GLU A 183 7.02 8.12 19.46
N GLU A 184 6.34 9.16 19.97
CA GLU A 184 6.90 10.31 20.69
C GLU A 184 8.07 11.00 19.95
N LEU A 185 8.12 10.84 18.62
CA LEU A 185 9.18 11.37 17.78
C LEU A 185 8.98 12.88 17.64
N LYS A 186 9.55 13.66 18.58
CA LYS A 186 9.48 15.14 18.53
C LYS A 186 9.98 15.64 17.17
N ASN A 187 9.04 16.18 16.39
CA ASN A 187 9.31 16.81 15.11
C ASN A 187 9.93 18.19 15.39
N CYS A 188 11.20 18.41 15.05
CA CYS A 188 11.88 19.72 15.26
C CYS A 188 11.42 20.81 14.28
N GLY A 189 10.19 20.75 13.75
CA GLY A 189 9.66 21.69 12.76
C GLY A 189 8.22 22.05 13.03
N GLU A 190 8.00 23.31 13.35
CA GLU A 190 6.69 23.93 13.37
C GLU A 190 5.96 23.64 12.06
N VAL A 191 4.87 22.87 12.16
CA VAL A 191 3.86 22.80 11.10
C VAL A 191 3.16 24.16 11.13
N LYS A 192 3.48 25.04 10.18
CA LYS A 192 2.65 26.21 9.93
C LYS A 192 1.28 25.70 9.47
N ALA A 193 0.28 25.87 10.31
CA ALA A 193 -1.10 25.59 9.98
C ALA A 193 -1.48 26.30 8.68
N ILE A 194 -1.68 25.53 7.60
CA ILE A 194 -2.27 26.04 6.36
C ILE A 194 -3.79 25.96 6.55
N HIS A 195 -4.35 26.81 7.41
CA HIS A 195 -5.75 27.21 7.34
C HIS A 195 -6.00 28.46 8.19
N SER A 196 -6.33 29.57 7.54
CA SER A 196 -6.83 30.79 8.18
C SER A 196 -8.33 30.68 8.43
N MET A 197 -8.75 29.89 9.42
CA MET A 197 -10.10 30.03 9.98
C MET A 197 -10.01 30.44 11.43
N ARG A 198 -10.14 31.76 11.68
CA ARG A 198 -10.45 32.29 13.00
C ARG A 198 -11.94 32.08 13.25
N LEU A 199 -12.27 31.23 14.22
CA LEU A 199 -13.62 31.18 14.77
C LEU A 199 -13.93 32.55 15.39
N ARG A 200 -15.08 33.14 15.01
CA ARG A 200 -15.59 34.37 15.63
C ARG A 200 -15.92 34.09 17.09
N SER A 201 -15.26 34.79 18.00
CA SER A 201 -15.70 34.90 19.39
C SER A 201 -17.11 35.52 19.39
N HIS A 202 -18.09 34.80 19.91
CA HIS A 202 -19.40 35.37 20.21
C HIS A 202 -19.22 36.36 21.38
N GLY A 203 -19.54 37.62 21.10
CA GLY A 203 -19.92 38.60 22.12
C GLY A 203 -21.43 38.56 22.33
#